data_AF-A0A2V9SLV8-F1
#
_entry.id   AF-A0A2V9SLV8-F1
#
_cell.length_a   1.000
_cell.length_b   1.000
_cell.length_c   1.000
_cell.angle_alpha   90.00
_cell.angle_beta   90.00
_cell.angle_gamma   90.00
#
_symmetry.space_group_name_H-M   'P 1'
#
loop_
_entity.id
_entity.type
_entity.pdbx_description
1 polymer ?
#
loop_
_entity_poly.entity_id
_entity_poly.type
_entity_poly.pdbx_seq_one_letter_code
_entity_poly.pdbx_strand_id
1 'polypeptide(L)'
;MQAPGAVPTQPAVNLAAEQKSQSQQNPAINGAKYTGEPISVNLKDVDLKDFFRLIHEISGLNVVLDPNVKGSLTIVLDDVPWDQALDIVLKNNGLSRQLEGNVLRIATVDTLRKEAEAKRAEQEAEALAVDKVTVTRFLSYAHSKDVVPTVKKFLTQRGDVISDDRTN
;
A
#
# COMPACT_ATOMS: atom_id res chain seq x y z
N MET A 1 -12.65 -81.61 34.26
CA MET A 1 -12.47 -80.15 34.13
C MET A 1 -11.56 -79.96 32.93
N GLN A 2 -11.87 -79.32 31.80
CA GLN A 2 -12.91 -78.37 31.38
C GLN A 2 -13.12 -78.56 29.85
N ALA A 3 -14.33 -78.32 29.36
CA ALA A 3 -14.78 -78.55 27.98
C ALA A 3 -14.62 -77.28 27.09
N PRO A 4 -14.83 -77.36 25.76
CA PRO A 4 -14.16 -76.58 24.71
C PRO A 4 -14.96 -75.38 24.17
N GLY A 5 -14.34 -74.57 23.28
CA GLY A 5 -15.01 -74.06 22.09
C GLY A 5 -15.06 -72.54 21.84
N ALA A 6 -14.90 -72.23 20.54
CA ALA A 6 -15.46 -71.10 19.78
C ALA A 6 -14.83 -69.70 19.86
N VAL A 7 -14.39 -69.22 18.69
CA VAL A 7 -14.12 -67.82 18.35
C VAL A 7 -15.45 -67.11 18.05
N PRO A 8 -15.58 -65.81 18.38
CA PRO A 8 -16.09 -64.87 17.37
C PRO A 8 -15.44 -63.47 17.38
N THR A 9 -15.58 -62.86 16.20
CA THR A 9 -15.35 -61.50 15.68
C THR A 9 -15.85 -60.27 16.46
N GLN A 10 -15.04 -59.18 16.38
CA GLN A 10 -15.35 -57.74 16.13
C GLN A 10 -16.07 -56.87 17.21
N PRO A 11 -16.11 -55.51 17.11
CA PRO A 11 -15.13 -54.48 16.71
C PRO A 11 -15.11 -53.21 17.64
N ALA A 12 -14.25 -52.23 17.32
CA ALA A 12 -14.35 -50.78 17.62
C ALA A 12 -14.08 -50.23 19.04
N VAL A 13 -12.86 -49.71 19.29
CA VAL A 13 -12.61 -48.58 20.23
C VAL A 13 -11.45 -47.68 19.77
N ASN A 14 -11.43 -47.26 18.50
CA ASN A 14 -10.66 -46.09 18.10
C ASN A 14 -11.61 -44.89 18.03
N LEU A 15 -12.08 -44.33 19.15
CA LEU A 15 -12.92 -43.12 19.10
C LEU A 15 -13.13 -42.43 20.46
N ALA A 16 -12.08 -42.15 21.23
CA ALA A 16 -12.15 -41.10 22.26
C ALA A 16 -10.73 -40.77 22.75
N ALA A 17 -10.45 -39.48 22.88
CA ALA A 17 -9.30 -38.93 23.60
C ALA A 17 -7.96 -38.89 22.88
N GLU A 18 -7.91 -38.27 21.71
CA GLU A 18 -6.69 -37.59 21.22
C GLU A 18 -7.02 -36.41 20.27
N GLN A 19 -8.11 -35.70 20.56
CA GLN A 19 -8.32 -34.34 20.04
C GLN A 19 -7.59 -33.33 20.94
N LYS A 20 -6.27 -33.49 21.09
CA LYS A 20 -5.39 -32.41 21.55
C LYS A 20 -4.71 -31.85 20.32
N SER A 21 -4.98 -30.57 20.07
CA SER A 21 -4.09 -29.69 19.30
C SER A 21 -4.03 -29.99 17.81
N GLN A 22 -5.18 -29.97 17.13
CA GLN A 22 -5.19 -29.44 15.77
C GLN A 22 -4.99 -27.92 15.86
N SER A 23 -3.74 -27.52 16.03
CA SER A 23 -3.25 -26.25 15.50
C SER A 23 -3.46 -26.30 13.99
N GLN A 24 -4.65 -25.91 13.55
CA GLN A 24 -4.91 -25.53 12.17
C GLN A 24 -4.12 -24.27 11.89
N GLN A 25 -2.86 -24.51 11.55
CA GLN A 25 -1.99 -23.57 10.90
C GLN A 25 -2.53 -23.40 9.47
N ASN A 26 -3.53 -22.53 9.33
CA ASN A 26 -3.94 -22.06 8.01
C ASN A 26 -2.69 -21.45 7.34
N PRO A 27 -2.33 -21.87 6.12
CA PRO A 27 -1.19 -21.30 5.42
C PRO A 27 -1.42 -19.81 5.27
N ALA A 28 -0.48 -19.01 5.75
CA ALA A 28 -0.46 -17.57 5.62
C ALA A 28 -0.46 -17.18 4.14
N ILE A 29 -1.66 -16.99 3.59
CA ILE A 29 -1.85 -16.08 2.47
C ILE A 29 -1.52 -14.71 3.05
N ASN A 30 -0.56 -14.02 2.43
CA ASN A 30 -0.20 -12.64 2.74
C ASN A 30 -1.41 -11.71 2.52
N GLY A 31 -2.35 -11.71 3.46
CA GLY A 31 -3.52 -10.86 3.51
C GLY A 31 -3.48 -10.12 4.84
N ALA A 32 -3.63 -8.79 4.81
CA ALA A 32 -3.65 -7.95 5.99
C ALA A 32 -4.49 -8.62 7.09
N LYS A 33 -3.87 -8.91 8.24
CA LYS A 33 -4.62 -9.31 9.43
C LYS A 33 -5.49 -8.11 9.79
N TYR A 34 -6.76 -8.16 9.40
CA TYR A 34 -7.75 -7.21 9.86
C TYR A 34 -7.87 -7.35 11.38
N THR A 35 -7.63 -6.25 12.10
CA THR A 35 -7.62 -6.21 13.58
C THR A 35 -8.78 -5.42 14.15
N GLY A 36 -9.62 -4.86 13.28
CA GLY A 36 -10.77 -4.06 13.69
C GLY A 36 -11.84 -4.89 14.40
N GLU A 37 -12.61 -4.23 15.26
CA GLU A 37 -13.79 -4.81 15.92
C GLU A 37 -14.82 -5.28 14.86
N PRO A 38 -15.42 -6.48 15.03
CA PRO A 38 -16.45 -6.96 14.11
C PRO A 38 -17.70 -6.10 14.19
N ILE A 39 -18.24 -5.77 13.02
CA ILE A 39 -19.45 -4.97 12.86
C ILE A 39 -20.47 -5.75 12.03
N SER A 40 -21.73 -5.62 12.43
CA SER A 40 -22.88 -6.14 11.67
C SER A 40 -23.80 -4.97 11.37
N VAL A 41 -23.90 -4.60 10.09
CA VAL A 41 -24.67 -3.43 9.66
C VAL A 41 -25.29 -3.67 8.28
N ASN A 42 -26.50 -3.18 8.09
CA ASN A 42 -27.21 -3.21 6.83
C ASN A 42 -27.48 -1.77 6.37
N LEU A 43 -26.74 -1.32 5.36
CA LEU A 43 -26.85 0.01 4.78
C LEU A 43 -27.39 -0.12 3.36
N LYS A 44 -28.46 0.62 3.06
CA LYS A 44 -29.08 0.62 1.73
C LYS A 44 -29.16 2.05 1.23
N ASP A 45 -28.56 2.29 0.07
CA ASP A 45 -28.50 3.61 -0.58
C ASP A 45 -28.00 4.73 0.36
N VAL A 46 -26.95 4.43 1.13
CA VAL A 46 -26.38 5.37 2.10
C VAL A 46 -25.24 6.14 1.45
N ASP A 47 -25.17 7.45 1.68
CA ASP A 47 -24.04 8.28 1.26
C ASP A 47 -22.73 7.76 1.85
N LEU A 48 -21.66 7.73 1.05
CA LEU A 48 -20.33 7.34 1.51
C LEU A 48 -19.87 8.12 2.74
N LYS A 49 -20.27 9.41 2.84
CA LYS A 49 -19.96 10.26 3.98
C LYS A 49 -20.52 9.73 5.30
N ASP A 50 -21.75 9.21 5.25
CA ASP A 50 -22.41 8.66 6.44
C ASP A 50 -21.80 7.31 6.83
N PHE A 51 -21.41 6.49 5.84
CA PHE A 51 -20.62 5.28 6.10
C PHE A 51 -19.29 5.59 6.80
N PHE A 52 -18.50 6.53 6.29
CA PHE A 52 -17.25 6.92 6.95
C PHE A 52 -17.49 7.55 8.33
N ARG A 53 -18.66 8.17 8.53
CA ARG A 53 -19.09 8.65 9.84
C ARG A 53 -19.24 7.50 10.83
N LEU A 54 -19.95 6.45 10.44
CA LEU A 54 -20.08 5.24 11.25
C LEU A 54 -18.72 4.60 11.56
N ILE A 55 -17.80 4.57 10.59
CA ILE A 55 -16.45 4.03 10.80
C ILE A 55 -15.67 4.85 11.84
N HIS A 56 -15.79 6.19 11.88
CA HIS A 56 -15.12 6.97 12.93
C HIS A 56 -15.67 6.66 14.32
N GLU A 57 -16.99 6.48 14.46
CA GLU A 57 -17.64 6.18 15.75
C GLU A 57 -17.16 4.85 16.32
N ILE A 58 -16.95 3.86 15.44
CA ILE A 58 -16.57 2.51 15.83
C ILE A 58 -15.05 2.39 16.01
N SER A 59 -14.27 2.94 15.10
CA SER A 59 -12.80 2.82 15.13
C SER A 59 -12.12 3.79 16.10
N GLY A 60 -12.79 4.89 16.47
CA GLY A 60 -12.20 5.98 17.27
C GLY A 60 -11.14 6.81 16.53
N LEU A 61 -10.95 6.58 15.22
CA LEU A 61 -10.00 7.32 14.39
C LEU A 61 -10.61 8.61 13.85
N ASN A 62 -9.80 9.65 13.67
CA ASN A 62 -10.25 10.89 13.04
C ASN A 62 -10.29 10.68 11.52
N VAL A 63 -11.48 10.72 10.90
CA VAL A 63 -11.61 10.52 9.45
C VAL A 63 -11.75 11.86 8.74
N VAL A 64 -10.92 12.10 7.72
CA VAL A 64 -10.96 13.28 6.87
C VAL A 64 -11.30 12.84 5.44
N LEU A 65 -12.41 13.35 4.91
CA LEU A 65 -12.89 13.05 3.57
C LEU A 65 -12.55 14.19 2.61
N ASP A 66 -11.99 13.83 1.46
CA ASP A 66 -11.80 14.79 0.37
C ASP A 66 -13.16 15.20 -0.25
N PRO A 67 -13.36 16.46 -0.69
CA PRO A 67 -14.61 16.91 -1.31
C PRO A 67 -15.01 16.13 -2.58
N ASN A 68 -14.06 15.42 -3.19
CA ASN A 68 -14.31 14.56 -4.35
C ASN A 68 -14.93 13.20 -3.99
N VAL A 69 -14.99 12.82 -2.71
CA VAL A 69 -15.64 11.58 -2.26
C VAL A 69 -17.16 11.76 -2.30
N LYS A 70 -17.77 11.28 -3.38
CA LYS A 70 -19.21 11.34 -3.64
C LYS A 70 -19.70 10.00 -4.17
N GLY A 71 -20.88 9.58 -3.74
CA GLY A 71 -21.51 8.32 -4.16
C GLY A 71 -22.38 7.74 -3.06
N SER A 72 -23.30 6.86 -3.44
CA SER A 72 -24.06 6.04 -2.51
C SER A 72 -23.55 4.60 -2.54
N LEU A 73 -23.72 3.91 -1.41
CA LEU A 73 -23.32 2.53 -1.22
C LEU A 73 -24.50 1.74 -0.65
N THR A 74 -24.64 0.50 -1.11
CA THR A 74 -25.48 -0.52 -0.47
C THR A 74 -24.58 -1.67 -0.03
N ILE A 75 -24.55 -1.96 1.27
CA ILE A 75 -23.71 -3.00 1.85
C ILE A 75 -24.43 -3.70 3.00
N VAL A 76 -24.26 -5.01 3.09
CA VAL A 76 -24.74 -5.85 4.19
C VAL A 76 -23.53 -6.53 4.79
N LEU A 77 -23.29 -6.32 6.08
CA LEU A 77 -22.17 -6.85 6.85
C LEU A 77 -22.73 -7.67 8.02
N ASP A 78 -22.16 -8.84 8.24
CA ASP A 78 -22.47 -9.76 9.33
C ASP A 78 -21.14 -10.29 9.90
N ASP A 79 -20.85 -9.94 11.15
CA ASP A 79 -19.60 -10.28 11.84
C ASP A 79 -18.31 -9.94 11.06
N VAL A 80 -18.29 -8.79 10.37
CA VAL A 80 -17.14 -8.39 9.53
C VAL A 80 -16.29 -7.35 10.25
N PRO A 81 -14.95 -7.50 10.37
CA PRO A 81 -14.11 -6.46 10.96
C PRO A 81 -14.16 -5.15 10.17
N TRP A 82 -14.29 -4.02 10.86
CA TRP A 82 -14.50 -2.72 10.20
C TRP A 82 -13.37 -2.32 9.23
N ASP A 83 -12.11 -2.70 9.49
CA ASP A 83 -10.97 -2.39 8.59
C ASP A 83 -11.08 -3.17 7.27
N GLN A 84 -11.68 -4.37 7.31
CA GLN A 84 -12.00 -5.13 6.11
C GLN A 84 -13.16 -4.52 5.34
N ALA A 85 -14.23 -4.12 6.04
CA ALA A 85 -15.35 -3.43 5.43
C ALA A 85 -14.90 -2.14 4.75
N LEU A 86 -14.05 -1.36 5.43
CA LEU A 86 -13.43 -0.15 4.89
C LEU A 86 -12.65 -0.46 3.60
N ASP A 87 -11.76 -1.46 3.62
CA ASP A 87 -10.98 -1.85 2.44
C ASP A 87 -11.86 -2.23 1.24
N ILE A 88 -12.95 -2.98 1.47
CA ILE A 88 -13.90 -3.36 0.43
C ILE A 88 -14.58 -2.13 -0.19
N VAL A 89 -15.06 -1.21 0.66
CA VAL A 89 -15.74 0.01 0.20
C VAL A 89 -14.79 0.91 -0.59
N LEU A 90 -13.55 1.03 -0.12
CA LEU A 90 -12.52 1.80 -0.81
C LEU A 90 -12.22 1.22 -2.20
N LYS A 91 -12.02 -0.10 -2.30
CA LYS A 91 -11.78 -0.79 -3.57
C LYS A 91 -12.94 -0.66 -4.55
N ASN A 92 -14.18 -0.78 -4.08
CA ASN A 92 -15.37 -0.68 -4.94
C ASN A 92 -15.51 0.72 -5.57
N ASN A 93 -15.21 1.77 -4.79
CA ASN A 93 -15.39 3.16 -5.21
C ASN A 93 -14.12 3.80 -5.78
N GLY A 94 -13.04 3.04 -5.99
CA GLY A 94 -11.76 3.58 -6.45
C GLY A 94 -11.20 4.64 -5.50
N LEU A 95 -11.41 4.46 -4.20
CA LEU A 95 -10.89 5.32 -3.14
C LEU A 95 -9.62 4.70 -2.55
N SER A 96 -8.78 5.55 -1.99
CA SER A 96 -7.59 5.16 -1.25
C SER A 96 -7.61 5.79 0.13
N ARG A 97 -6.94 5.13 1.07
CA ARG A 97 -6.75 5.62 2.44
C ARG A 97 -5.28 5.95 2.68
N GLN A 98 -5.04 7.05 3.38
CA GLN A 98 -3.74 7.41 3.92
C GLN A 98 -3.89 7.56 5.43
N LEU A 99 -3.13 6.76 6.18
CA LEU A 99 -3.11 6.83 7.64
C LEU A 99 -1.91 7.69 8.07
N GLU A 100 -2.20 8.84 8.69
CA GLU A 100 -1.21 9.74 9.27
C GLU A 100 -1.41 9.78 10.79
N GLY A 101 -0.76 8.86 11.49
CA GLY A 101 -0.89 8.71 12.93
C GLY A 101 -2.32 8.34 13.33
N ASN A 102 -3.05 9.31 13.91
CA ASN A 102 -4.44 9.15 14.37
C ASN A 102 -5.49 9.67 13.37
N VAL A 103 -5.07 10.12 12.20
CA VAL A 103 -5.94 10.69 11.17
C VAL A 103 -5.96 9.77 9.95
N LEU A 104 -7.16 9.36 9.54
CA LEU A 104 -7.44 8.58 8.36
C LEU A 104 -7.96 9.51 7.25
N ARG A 105 -7.12 9.81 6.28
CA ARG A 105 -7.49 10.59 5.09
C ARG A 105 -8.01 9.66 3.99
N ILE A 106 -9.22 9.92 3.48
CA ILE A 106 -9.82 9.19 2.36
C ILE A 106 -9.95 10.10 1.14
N ALA A 107 -9.42 9.66 0.00
CA ALA A 107 -9.48 10.40 -1.27
C ALA A 107 -9.52 9.44 -2.47
N THR A 108 -9.86 9.93 -3.67
CA THR A 108 -9.97 9.06 -4.85
C THR A 108 -8.59 8.69 -5.40
N VAL A 109 -8.45 7.52 -6.00
CA VAL A 109 -7.17 7.11 -6.63
C VAL A 109 -6.76 8.06 -7.76
N ASP A 110 -7.73 8.68 -8.43
CA ASP A 110 -7.49 9.67 -9.48
C ASP A 110 -6.89 10.96 -8.91
N THR A 111 -7.40 11.46 -7.79
CA THR A 111 -6.83 12.64 -7.12
C THR A 111 -5.44 12.33 -6.58
N LEU A 112 -5.25 11.16 -5.95
CA LEU A 112 -3.92 10.74 -5.48
C LEU A 112 -2.90 10.64 -6.61
N ARG A 113 -3.31 10.09 -7.76
CA ARG A 113 -2.43 9.96 -8.92
C ARG A 113 -2.08 11.32 -9.51
N LYS A 114 -3.05 12.23 -9.64
CA LYS A 114 -2.82 13.60 -10.10
C LYS A 114 -1.93 14.39 -9.14
N GLU A 115 -2.14 14.29 -7.82
CA GLU A 115 -1.28 14.92 -6.82
C GLU A 115 0.15 14.37 -6.88
N ALA A 116 0.31 13.05 -7.03
CA ALA A 116 1.64 12.43 -7.14
C ALA A 116 2.37 12.84 -8.43
N GLU A 117 1.65 12.94 -9.55
CA GLU A 117 2.21 13.38 -10.82
C GLU A 117 2.54 14.87 -10.81
N ALA A 118 1.66 15.72 -10.26
CA ALA A 118 1.92 17.14 -10.07
C ALA A 118 3.14 17.38 -9.17
N LYS A 119 3.26 16.62 -8.07
CA LYS A 119 4.40 16.72 -7.17
C LYS A 119 5.71 16.28 -7.82
N ARG A 120 5.69 15.24 -8.66
CA ARG A 120 6.85 14.85 -9.46
C ARG A 120 7.22 15.93 -10.49
N ALA A 121 6.24 16.42 -11.23
CA ALA A 121 6.45 17.48 -12.21
C ALA A 121 7.01 18.75 -11.55
N GLU A 122 6.56 19.09 -10.34
CA GLU A 122 7.07 20.21 -9.56
C GLU A 122 8.51 19.97 -9.10
N GLN A 123 8.83 18.77 -8.59
CA GLN A 123 10.20 18.41 -8.23
C GLN A 123 11.14 18.43 -9.43
N GLU A 124 10.68 17.94 -10.58
CA GLU A 124 11.43 17.99 -11.83
C GLU A 124 11.61 19.44 -12.29
N ALA A 125 10.55 20.25 -12.26
CA ALA A 125 10.60 21.66 -12.60
C ALA A 125 11.54 22.45 -11.66
N GLU A 126 11.55 22.14 -10.37
CA GLU A 126 12.43 22.77 -9.38
C GLU A 126 13.89 22.36 -9.61
N ALA A 127 14.16 21.07 -9.87
CA ALA A 127 15.47 20.60 -10.32
C ALA A 127 15.90 21.23 -11.67
N LEU A 128 14.94 21.58 -12.52
CA LEU A 128 15.13 22.31 -13.77
C LEU A 128 15.37 23.83 -13.54
N ALA A 129 14.81 24.39 -12.47
CA ALA A 129 14.89 25.81 -12.15
C ALA A 129 16.16 26.19 -11.37
N VAL A 130 16.88 25.22 -10.78
CA VAL A 130 18.19 25.49 -10.17
C VAL A 130 19.14 26.12 -11.20
N ASP A 131 19.76 27.23 -10.81
CA ASP A 131 20.69 27.98 -11.63
C ASP A 131 21.88 27.12 -12.07
N LYS A 132 22.21 27.19 -13.36
CA LYS A 132 23.31 26.42 -13.94
C LYS A 132 24.62 27.12 -13.60
N VAL A 133 25.38 26.55 -12.67
CA VAL A 133 26.72 27.04 -12.37
C VAL A 133 27.65 26.70 -13.53
N THR A 134 28.18 27.74 -14.19
CA THR A 134 29.21 27.61 -15.23
C THR A 134 30.59 27.79 -14.60
N VAL A 135 31.46 26.78 -14.73
CA VAL A 135 32.85 26.85 -14.23
C VAL A 135 33.82 26.69 -15.40
N THR A 136 34.60 27.73 -15.67
CA THR A 136 35.69 27.67 -16.65
C THR A 136 37.00 27.32 -15.95
N ARG A 137 37.69 26.27 -16.41
CA ARG A 137 39.03 25.89 -15.94
C ARG A 137 39.98 25.77 -17.12
N PHE A 138 41.20 26.27 -16.93
CA PHE A 138 42.31 26.06 -17.86
C PHE A 138 43.02 24.75 -17.55
N LEU A 139 43.44 24.04 -18.58
CA LEU A 139 44.21 22.79 -18.50
C LEU A 139 45.67 23.09 -18.88
N SER A 140 46.63 22.79 -18.00
CA SER A 140 48.05 23.11 -18.24
C SER A 140 48.87 21.96 -18.83
N TYR A 141 48.39 20.72 -18.75
CA TYR A 141 49.17 19.51 -19.09
C TYR A 141 48.39 18.50 -19.93
N ALA A 142 47.15 18.81 -20.32
CA ALA A 142 46.29 17.92 -21.08
C ALA A 142 45.48 18.72 -22.10
N HIS A 143 45.22 18.11 -23.26
CA HIS A 143 44.37 18.70 -24.28
C HIS A 143 42.90 18.58 -23.89
N SER A 144 42.14 19.66 -24.12
CA SER A 144 40.71 19.74 -23.79
C SER A 144 39.91 18.57 -24.40
N LYS A 145 40.26 18.15 -25.64
CA LYS A 145 39.57 17.08 -26.38
C LYS A 145 39.66 15.71 -25.70
N ASP A 146 40.79 15.38 -25.08
CA ASP A 146 41.02 14.09 -24.42
C ASP A 146 40.34 14.00 -23.04
N VAL A 147 40.05 15.15 -22.42
CA VAL A 147 39.47 15.23 -21.07
C VAL A 147 37.93 15.22 -21.10
N VAL A 148 37.31 15.68 -22.19
CA VAL A 148 35.84 15.62 -22.42
C VAL A 148 35.20 14.28 -22.10
N PRO A 149 35.66 13.13 -22.62
CA PRO A 149 35.00 11.85 -22.39
C PRO A 149 35.02 11.43 -20.91
N THR A 150 36.03 11.90 -20.15
CA THR A 150 36.14 11.63 -18.72
C THR A 150 35.20 12.54 -17.93
N VAL A 151 35.20 13.84 -18.21
CA VAL A 151 34.34 14.82 -17.51
C VAL A 151 32.86 14.58 -17.78
N LYS A 152 32.50 14.16 -19.00
CA LYS A 152 31.11 13.85 -19.38
C LYS A 152 30.46 12.76 -18.51
N LYS A 153 31.26 11.87 -17.89
CA LYS A 153 30.78 10.84 -16.96
C LYS A 153 30.39 11.38 -15.59
N PHE A 154 30.89 12.56 -15.22
CA PHE A 154 30.63 13.22 -13.94
C PHE A 154 29.64 14.38 -14.06
N LEU A 155 29.13 14.66 -15.27
CA LEU A 155 28.09 15.67 -15.49
C LEU A 155 26.72 15.13 -15.06
N THR A 156 25.91 15.99 -14.44
CA THR A 156 24.47 15.76 -14.27
C THR A 156 23.77 15.70 -15.62
N GLN A 157 22.56 15.13 -15.68
CA GLN A 157 21.75 14.99 -16.91
C GLN A 157 21.50 16.34 -17.64
N ARG A 158 21.64 17.47 -16.94
CA ARG A 158 21.46 18.84 -17.46
C ARG A 158 22.77 19.59 -17.75
N GLY A 159 23.92 18.98 -17.46
CA GLY A 159 25.24 19.59 -17.63
C GLY A 159 25.78 19.42 -19.05
N ASP A 160 26.43 20.44 -19.56
CA ASP A 160 27.10 20.43 -20.87
C ASP A 160 28.59 20.77 -20.69
N VAL A 161 29.44 20.25 -21.58
CA VAL A 161 30.88 20.51 -21.57
C VAL A 161 31.33 21.00 -22.94
N ILE A 162 31.83 22.23 -22.97
CA ILE A 162 32.38 22.86 -24.17
C ILE A 162 33.90 22.85 -24.05
N SER A 163 34.57 22.40 -25.12
CA SER A 163 36.03 22.45 -25.23
C SER A 163 36.46 23.56 -26.16
N ASP A 164 37.32 24.43 -25.67
CA ASP A 164 38.04 25.41 -26.50
C ASP A 164 39.51 24.96 -26.62
N ASP A 165 39.94 24.70 -27.85
CA ASP A 165 41.28 24.21 -28.20
C ASP A 165 42.24 25.37 -28.51
N ARG A 166 41.70 26.56 -28.81
CA ARG A 166 42.47 27.75 -29.17
C ARG A 166 43.07 28.44 -27.93
N THR A 167 42.47 28.20 -26.78
CA THR A 167 42.84 28.78 -25.47
C THR A 167 43.52 27.76 -24.56
N ASN A 168 43.87 26.57 -25.08
CA ASN A 168 44.56 25.49 -24.38
C ASN A 168 46.07 25.52 -24.61
#